data_AF-A0AAV5ZEI7-F1
#
_entry.id   AF-A0AAV5ZEI7-F1
#
_cell.length_a   1.000
_cell.length_b   1.000
_cell.length_c   1.000
_cell.angle_alpha   90.00
_cell.angle_beta   90.00
_cell.angle_gamma   90.00
#
_symmetry.space_group_name_H-M   'P 1'
#
loop_
_entity.id
_entity.type
_entity.pdbx_description
1 polymer ?
#
loop_
_entity_poly.entity_id
_entity_poly.type
_entity_poly.pdbx_seq_one_letter_code
_entity_poly.pdbx_strand_id
1 'polypeptide(L)' 'MTCHDVIDVLADYLDQVLPPEIAADLERHLAGCEPCRAYLATYRRTRALGAQAARLEMPDEMKARLREFLLARLR' A
#
# COMPACT_ATOMS: atom_id res chain seq x y z
N MET A 1 -21.39 -2.44 -2.88
CA MET A 1 -20.51 -1.79 -3.86
C MET A 1 -20.28 -2.69 -5.08
N THR A 2 -20.18 -2.06 -6.25
CA THR A 2 -19.90 -2.68 -7.55
C THR A 2 -18.39 -2.87 -7.75
N CYS A 3 -18.00 -3.59 -8.81
CA CYS A 3 -16.58 -3.70 -9.18
C CYS A 3 -15.96 -2.34 -9.54
N HIS A 4 -16.75 -1.41 -10.10
CA HIS A 4 -16.31 -0.07 -10.44
C HIS A 4 -15.97 0.71 -9.16
N ASP A 5 -16.89 0.71 -8.20
CA ASP A 5 -16.70 1.37 -6.89
C ASP A 5 -15.41 0.86 -6.22
N VAL A 6 -15.13 -0.45 -6.25
CA VAL A 6 -13.91 -1.05 -5.68
C VAL A 6 -12.65 -0.51 -6.35
N ILE A 7 -12.66 -0.36 -7.67
CA ILE A 7 -11.51 0.16 -8.42
C ILE A 7 -11.27 1.63 -8.05
N ASP A 8 -12.34 2.43 -7.91
CA ASP A 8 -12.23 3.86 -7.59
C ASP A 8 -11.58 4.11 -6.23
N VAL A 9 -11.84 3.25 -5.24
CA VAL A 9 -11.32 3.42 -3.87
C VAL A 9 -10.09 2.56 -3.56
N LEU A 10 -9.55 1.83 -4.54
CA LEU A 10 -8.49 0.84 -4.31
C LEU A 10 -7.17 1.46 -3.85
N ALA A 11 -6.86 2.66 -4.34
CA ALA A 11 -5.66 3.40 -3.94
C ALA A 11 -5.72 3.74 -2.44
N ASP A 12 -6.81 4.39 -2.04
CA ASP A 12 -7.08 4.82 -0.67
C ASP A 12 -7.15 3.62 0.29
N TYR A 13 -7.72 2.50 -0.16
CA TYR A 13 -7.73 1.26 0.61
C TYR A 13 -6.31 0.78 0.94
N LEU A 14 -5.42 0.78 -0.05
CA LEU A 14 -4.04 0.36 0.14
C LEU A 14 -3.22 1.34 0.97
N ASP A 15 -3.58 2.62 0.94
CA ASP A 15 -2.96 3.67 1.75
C ASP A 15 -3.57 3.75 3.16
N GLN A 16 -4.55 2.91 3.46
CA GLN A 16 -5.22 2.80 4.77
C GLN A 16 -5.87 4.14 5.20
N VAL A 17 -6.37 4.91 4.23
CA VAL A 17 -7.03 6.21 4.45
C VAL A 17 -8.54 6.15 4.23
N LEU A 18 -9.10 4.98 3.91
CA LEU A 18 -10.54 4.83 3.77
C LEU A 18 -11.26 4.89 5.13
N PRO A 19 -12.48 5.47 5.16
CA PRO A 19 -13.37 5.31 6.30
C PRO A 19 -13.63 3.81 6.58
N PRO A 20 -13.69 3.38 7.85
CA PRO A 20 -13.83 1.97 8.23
C PRO A 20 -15.01 1.26 7.57
N GLU A 21 -16.14 1.96 7.43
CA GLU A 21 -17.35 1.44 6.78
C GLU A 21 -17.14 1.13 5.29
N ILE A 22 -16.39 1.96 4.58
CA ILE A 22 -16.09 1.76 3.16
C ILE A 22 -15.08 0.62 2.99
N ALA A 23 -14.07 0.55 3.87
CA ALA A 23 -13.11 -0.55 3.88
C ALA A 23 -13.80 -1.91 4.09
N ALA A 24 -14.74 -1.99 5.05
CA ALA A 24 -15.49 -3.22 5.32
C ALA A 24 -16.36 -3.66 4.13
N ASP A 25 -17.01 -2.72 3.45
CA ASP A 25 -17.80 -3.01 2.26
C ASP A 25 -16.93 -3.53 1.09
N LEU A 26 -15.72 -2.99 0.95
CA LEU A 26 -14.72 -3.41 -0.04
C LEU A 26 -14.20 -4.81 0.25
N GLU A 27 -13.81 -5.08 1.49
CA GLU A 27 -13.36 -6.40 1.91
C GLU A 27 -14.43 -7.46 1.65
N ARG A 28 -15.69 -7.16 1.94
CA ARG A 28 -16.83 -8.03 1.63
C ARG A 28 -16.97 -8.30 0.13
N HIS A 29 -16.79 -7.28 -0.72
CA HIS A 29 -16.79 -7.47 -2.17
C HIS A 29 -15.61 -8.35 -2.62
N LEU A 30 -14.39 -8.06 -2.15
CA LEU A 30 -13.20 -8.83 -2.48
C LEU A 30 -13.30 -10.28 -2.04
N ALA A 31 -14.01 -10.59 -0.94
CA ALA A 31 -14.25 -11.98 -0.52
C ALA A 31 -15.07 -12.76 -1.55
N GLY A 32 -16.04 -12.11 -2.22
CA GLY A 32 -16.93 -12.75 -3.20
C GLY A 32 -16.50 -12.63 -4.67
N CYS A 33 -15.61 -11.70 -5.01
CA CYS A 33 -15.32 -11.34 -6.40
C CYS A 33 -13.88 -11.68 -6.80
N GLU A 34 -13.70 -12.79 -7.54
CA GLU A 34 -12.40 -13.20 -8.07
C GLU A 34 -11.76 -12.16 -9.01
N PRO A 35 -12.50 -11.55 -9.96
CA PRO A 35 -11.93 -10.51 -10.83
C PRO A 35 -11.33 -9.33 -10.06
N CYS A 36 -12.00 -8.84 -9.01
CA CYS A 36 -11.49 -7.74 -8.21
C CYS A 36 -10.28 -8.13 -7.37
N ARG A 37 -10.20 -9.39 -6.89
CA ARG A 37 -8.97 -9.90 -6.24
C ARG A 37 -7.80 -9.96 -7.21
N ALA A 38 -8.03 -10.42 -8.43
CA ALA A 38 -7.00 -10.46 -9.48
C ALA A 38 -6.54 -9.05 -9.86
N TYR A 39 -7.48 -8.09 -9.96
CA TYR A 39 -7.17 -6.69 -10.18
C TYR A 39 -6.33 -6.10 -9.05
N LEU A 40 -6.72 -6.32 -7.78
CA LEU A 40 -5.95 -5.90 -6.61
C LEU A 40 -4.52 -6.44 -6.63
N ALA A 41 -4.32 -7.71 -6.97
CA ALA A 41 -2.99 -8.30 -7.09
C ALA A 41 -2.15 -7.59 -8.15
N THR A 42 -2.73 -7.31 -9.32
CA THR A 42 -2.08 -6.55 -10.40
C THR A 42 -1.74 -5.13 -9.93
N TYR A 43 -2.68 -4.44 -9.30
CA TYR A 43 -2.50 -3.08 -8.82
C TYR A 43 -1.36 -2.97 -7.79
N ARG A 44 -1.29 -3.90 -6.82
CA ARG A 44 -0.17 -3.99 -5.87
C ARG A 44 1.17 -4.14 -6.58
N ARG A 45 1.23 -4.98 -7.62
CA ARG A 45 2.45 -5.18 -8.42
C ARG A 45 2.84 -3.92 -9.18
N THR A 46 1.88 -3.23 -9.80
CA THR A 46 2.11 -1.96 -10.48
C THR A 46 2.66 -0.90 -9.52
N ARG A 47 2.09 -0.77 -8.32
CA ARG A 47 2.61 0.14 -7.29
C ARG A 47 4.04 -0.20 -6.89
N ALA A 48 4.34 -1.48 -6.67
CA ALA A 48 5.69 -1.92 -6.31
C ALA A 48 6.72 -1.61 -7.41
N LEU A 49 6.36 -1.79 -8.68
CA LEU A 49 7.21 -1.43 -9.82
C LEU A 49 7.43 0.08 -9.90
N GLY A 50 6.37 0.88 -9.74
CA GLY A 50 6.48 2.34 -9.70
C GLY A 50 7.39 2.83 -8.57
N ALA A 51 7.23 2.27 -7.36
CA ALA A 51 8.07 2.60 -6.21
C ALA A 51 9.54 2.21 -6.41
N GLN A 52 9.82 1.12 -7.13
CA GLN A 52 11.19 0.73 -7.49
C GLN A 52 11.80 1.70 -8.52
N ALA A 53 11.04 2.07 -9.54
CA ALA A 53 11.48 3.02 -10.55
C ALA A 53 11.76 4.41 -9.97
N ALA A 54 10.97 4.84 -8.99
CA ALA A 54 11.13 6.11 -8.28
C ALA A 54 12.05 6.03 -7.05
N ARG A 55 12.75 4.90 -6.84
CA ARG A 55 13.60 4.72 -5.66
C ARG A 55 14.78 5.70 -5.73
N LEU A 56 14.76 6.68 -4.83
CA LEU A 56 15.90 7.53 -4.56
C LEU A 56 16.82 6.83 -3.55
N GLU A 57 18.12 6.81 -3.85
CA GLU A 57 19.12 6.35 -2.88
C GLU A 57 19.16 7.34 -1.70
N MET A 58 19.03 6.80 -0.48
CA MET A 58 19.21 7.61 0.72
C MET A 58 20.67 8.07 0.81
N PRO A 59 20.95 9.37 1.06
CA PRO A 59 22.31 9.85 1.25
C PRO A 59 23.02 9.12 2.41
N ASP A 60 24.32 8.87 2.26
CA ASP A 60 25.07 8.06 3.23
C ASP A 60 25.13 8.70 4.63
N GLU A 61 25.18 10.03 4.72
CA GLU A 61 25.09 10.75 5.99
C GLU A 61 23.78 10.45 6.73
N MET A 62 22.65 10.43 5.98
CA MET A 62 21.35 10.11 6.54
C MET A 62 21.30 8.65 7.01
N LYS A 63 21.87 7.71 6.24
CA LYS A 63 21.99 6.30 6.64
C LYS A 63 22.80 6.14 7.93
N ALA A 64 23.90 6.88 8.08
CA ALA A 64 24.76 6.84 9.26
C ALA A 64 24.01 7.34 10.50
N ARG A 65 23.41 8.53 10.42
CA ARG A 65 22.64 9.14 11.53
C ARG A 65 21.46 8.26 11.96
N LEU A 66 20.74 7.66 11.00
CA LEU A 66 19.64 6.76 11.30
C LEU A 66 20.11 5.50 12.04
N ARG A 67 21.23 4.90 11.62
CA ARG A 67 21.82 3.74 12.31
C ARG A 67 22.22 4.07 13.73
N GLU A 68 22.90 5.19 13.97
CA GLU A 68 23.27 5.64 15.31
C GLU A 68 22.05 5.82 16.20
N PHE A 69 21.00 6.49 15.69
CA PHE A 69 19.75 6.70 16.42
C PHE A 69 19.06 5.38 16.80
N LEU A 70 18.95 4.44 15.85
CA LEU A 70 18.31 3.15 16.10
C LEU A 70 19.10 2.31 17.12
N LEU A 71 20.43 2.26 17.01
CA LEU A 71 21.29 1.53 17.94
C LEU A 71 21.22 2.09 19.37
N ALA A 72 21.12 3.42 19.51
CA ALA A 72 20.99 4.06 20.82
C ALA A 72 19.65 3.76 21.53
N ARG A 73 18.60 3.42 20.77
CA ARG A 73 17.23 3.24 21.26
C ARG A 73 16.80 1.78 21.41
N LEU A 74 17.60 0.85 20.88
CA LEU A 74 17.43 -0.61 20.98
C LEU A 74 18.30 -1.24 22.08
N ARG A 75 19.06 -0.43 22.83
CA ARG A 75 19.65 -0.81 24.12
C ARG A 75 18.70 -0.44 25.25
#